data_AF-A8V1Z1-F1
#
_entry.id   AF-A8V1Z1-F1
#
_cell.length_a   1.000
_cell.length_b   1.000
_cell.length_c   1.000
_cell.angle_alpha   90.00
_cell.angle_beta   90.00
_cell.angle_gamma   90.00
#
_symmetry.space_group_name_H-M   'P 1'
#
loop_
_entity.id
_entity.type
_entity.pdbx_description
1 polymer ?
#
loop_
_entity_poly.entity_id
_entity_poly.type
_entity_poly.pdbx_seq_one_letter_code
_entity_poly.pdbx_strand_id
1 'polypeptide(L)'
;AARAEIIIDEEVKKFEKWLAQQKLSPVIANVRHFAEEIKDYQLERLFNDMPYLNEKERENIELAVNSIINKILHRPTMYLKNKATNEDVEKYIDIFEEMFSPKWEIRKNKTKVKK
;
A
#
# COMPACT_ATOMS: atom_id res chain seq x y z
N ALA A 1 -3.45 24.58 37.65
CA ALA A 1 -4.46 24.46 36.59
C ALA A 1 -3.80 24.43 35.20
N ALA A 2 -3.28 25.55 34.69
CA ALA A 2 -2.76 25.67 33.31
C ALA A 2 -1.76 24.60 32.82
N ARG A 3 -0.84 24.11 33.67
CA ARG A 3 0.11 23.04 33.28
C ARG A 3 -0.57 21.69 33.06
N ALA A 4 -1.62 21.39 33.81
CA ALA A 4 -2.37 20.14 33.66
C ALA A 4 -3.21 20.15 32.38
N GLU A 5 -3.83 21.29 32.06
CA GLU A 5 -4.59 21.48 30.82
C GLU A 5 -3.69 21.30 29.58
N ILE A 6 -2.49 21.87 29.57
CA ILE A 6 -1.53 21.70 28.46
C ILE A 6 -1.18 20.22 28.23
N ILE A 7 -0.91 19.48 29.32
CA ILE A 7 -0.58 18.06 29.22
C ILE A 7 -1.77 17.27 28.68
N ILE A 8 -3.00 17.56 29.16
CA ILE A 8 -4.21 16.91 28.68
C ILE A 8 -4.41 17.20 27.18
N ASP A 9 -4.25 18.43 26.73
CA ASP A 9 -4.39 18.80 25.32
C ASP A 9 -3.37 18.09 24.42
N GLU A 10 -2.14 17.91 24.89
CA GLU A 10 -1.11 17.15 24.19
C GLU A 10 -1.47 15.67 24.08
N GLU A 11 -1.98 15.05 25.15
CA GLU A 11 -2.39 13.65 25.16
C GLU A 11 -3.64 13.41 24.29
N VAL A 12 -4.59 14.34 24.29
CA VAL A 12 -5.76 14.29 23.39
C VAL A 12 -5.32 14.30 21.93
N LYS A 13 -4.41 15.20 21.54
CA LYS A 13 -3.87 15.24 20.16
C LYS A 13 -3.14 13.95 19.77
N LYS A 14 -2.37 13.35 20.69
CA LYS A 14 -1.71 12.06 20.46
C LYS A 14 -2.74 10.95 20.26
N PHE A 15 -3.78 10.93 21.08
CA PHE A 15 -4.87 9.95 20.99
C PHE A 15 -5.65 10.06 19.67
N GLU A 16 -6.01 11.27 19.24
CA GLU A 16 -6.71 11.51 17.97
C GLU A 16 -5.88 11.06 16.77
N LYS A 17 -4.57 11.36 16.77
CA LYS A 17 -3.65 10.90 15.74
C LYS A 17 -3.56 9.37 15.72
N TRP A 18 -3.45 8.74 16.88
CA TRP A 18 -3.43 7.28 16.98
C TRP A 18 -4.72 6.66 16.44
N LEU A 19 -5.88 7.22 16.78
CA LEU A 19 -7.18 6.74 16.29
C LEU A 19 -7.28 6.85 14.75
N ALA A 20 -6.84 7.97 14.17
CA ALA A 20 -6.79 8.14 12.72
C ALA A 20 -5.86 7.10 12.05
N GLN A 21 -4.71 6.79 12.66
CA GLN A 21 -3.82 5.74 12.17
C GLN A 21 -4.45 4.34 12.20
N GLN A 22 -5.28 4.04 13.21
CA GLN A 22 -6.00 2.76 13.26
C GLN A 22 -6.99 2.65 12.10
N LYS A 23 -7.76 3.72 11.82
CA LYS A 23 -8.72 3.75 10.71
C LYS A 23 -8.07 3.56 9.34
N LEU A 24 -6.85 4.06 9.15
CA LEU A 24 -6.10 3.91 7.88
C LEU A 24 -5.46 2.53 7.70
N SER A 25 -5.27 1.77 8.78
CA SER A 25 -4.55 0.48 8.71
C SER A 25 -5.15 -0.50 7.69
N PRO A 26 -6.49 -0.72 7.63
CA PRO A 26 -7.11 -1.58 6.64
C PRO A 26 -6.92 -1.08 5.20
N VAL A 27 -7.03 0.22 4.97
CA VAL A 27 -6.82 0.81 3.63
C VAL A 27 -5.40 0.61 3.15
N ILE A 28 -4.42 0.87 4.02
CA ILE A 28 -3.01 0.63 3.69
C ILE A 28 -2.75 -0.86 3.42
N ALA A 29 -3.43 -1.76 4.14
CA ALA A 29 -3.33 -3.21 3.89
C ALA A 29 -3.88 -3.58 2.51
N ASN A 30 -5.03 -3.01 2.10
CA ASN A 30 -5.60 -3.22 0.77
C ASN A 30 -4.64 -2.77 -0.34
N VAL A 31 -4.00 -1.60 -0.18
CA VAL A 31 -3.00 -1.09 -1.15
C VAL A 31 -1.77 -2.00 -1.25
N ARG A 32 -1.37 -2.65 -0.15
CA ARG A 32 -0.26 -3.62 -0.19
C ARG A 32 -0.66 -4.88 -0.92
N HIS A 33 -1.81 -5.44 -0.56
CA HIS A 33 -2.35 -6.64 -1.19
C HIS A 33 -2.47 -6.44 -2.70
N PHE A 34 -3.00 -5.29 -3.08
CA PHE A 34 -3.07 -4.84 -4.45
C PHE A 34 -1.74 -4.85 -5.21
N ALA A 35 -0.69 -4.30 -4.60
CA ALA A 35 0.65 -4.28 -5.21
C ALA A 35 1.25 -5.68 -5.29
N GLU A 36 0.96 -6.55 -4.32
CA GLU A 36 1.37 -7.96 -4.33
C GLU A 36 0.71 -8.72 -5.48
N GLU A 37 -0.59 -8.55 -5.72
CA GLU A 37 -1.28 -9.18 -6.86
C GLU A 37 -0.65 -8.79 -8.21
N ILE A 38 -0.31 -7.50 -8.39
CA ILE A 38 0.39 -7.04 -9.60
C ILE A 38 1.76 -7.70 -9.71
N LYS A 39 2.51 -7.70 -8.61
CA LYS A 39 3.85 -8.28 -8.56
C LYS A 39 3.83 -9.73 -8.97
N ASP A 40 2.95 -10.53 -8.36
CA ASP A 40 2.86 -11.97 -8.59
C ASP A 40 2.50 -12.25 -10.05
N TYR A 41 1.53 -11.52 -10.60
CA TYR A 41 1.17 -11.62 -12.03
C TYR A 41 2.35 -11.31 -12.96
N GLN A 42 3.13 -10.26 -12.68
CA GLN A 42 4.27 -9.89 -13.53
C GLN A 42 5.44 -10.86 -13.39
N LEU A 43 5.74 -11.32 -12.18
CA LEU A 43 6.80 -12.31 -11.93
C LEU A 43 6.46 -13.64 -12.58
N GLU A 44 5.23 -14.14 -12.44
CA GLU A 44 4.78 -15.36 -13.10
C GLU A 44 4.99 -15.28 -14.62
N ARG A 45 4.54 -14.17 -15.23
CA ARG A 45 4.74 -13.95 -16.67
C ARG A 45 6.22 -13.90 -17.05
N LEU A 46 7.02 -13.14 -16.31
CA LEU A 46 8.46 -12.97 -16.54
C LEU A 46 9.20 -14.32 -16.49
N PHE A 47 8.84 -15.15 -15.52
CA PHE A 47 9.44 -16.46 -15.28
C PHE A 47 9.00 -17.53 -16.27
N ASN A 48 7.81 -17.39 -16.85
CA ASN A 48 7.35 -18.18 -17.99
C ASN A 48 8.11 -17.80 -19.27
N ASP A 49 8.38 -16.50 -19.47
CA ASP A 49 9.10 -15.99 -20.65
C ASP A 49 10.63 -16.26 -20.56
N MET A 50 11.17 -16.50 -19.36
CA MET A 50 12.58 -16.81 -19.11
C MET A 50 12.78 -18.14 -18.37
N PRO A 51 12.48 -19.28 -19.01
CA PRO A 51 12.58 -20.60 -18.37
C PRO A 51 14.03 -21.02 -18.05
N TYR A 52 15.03 -20.36 -18.65
CA TYR A 52 16.45 -20.62 -18.41
C TYR A 52 17.00 -20.07 -17.08
N LEU A 53 16.23 -19.22 -16.39
CA LEU A 53 16.64 -18.68 -15.09
C LEU A 53 16.64 -19.77 -14.03
N ASN A 54 17.74 -19.87 -13.30
CA ASN A 54 17.83 -20.74 -12.14
C ASN A 54 17.12 -20.13 -10.92
N GLU A 55 16.95 -20.93 -9.87
CA GLU A 55 16.22 -20.53 -8.66
C GLU A 55 16.83 -19.29 -7.98
N LYS A 56 18.16 -19.20 -7.95
CA LYS A 56 18.84 -18.06 -7.32
C LYS A 56 18.63 -16.76 -8.09
N GLU A 57 18.60 -16.83 -9.41
CA GLU A 57 18.30 -15.68 -10.27
C GLU A 57 16.86 -15.22 -10.11
N ARG A 58 15.90 -16.17 -10.05
CA ARG A 58 14.49 -15.88 -9.78
C ARG A 58 14.33 -15.17 -8.44
N GLU A 59 14.89 -15.72 -7.36
CA GLU A 59 14.87 -15.12 -6.02
C GLU A 59 15.44 -13.69 -6.02
N ASN A 60 16.58 -13.46 -6.68
CA ASN A 60 17.18 -12.13 -6.77
C ASN A 60 16.26 -11.11 -7.48
N ILE A 61 15.55 -11.55 -8.53
CA ILE A 61 14.57 -10.71 -9.23
C ILE A 61 13.39 -10.39 -8.29
N GLU A 62 12.84 -11.38 -7.60
CA GLU A 62 11.75 -11.16 -6.64
C GLU A 62 12.16 -10.18 -5.54
N LEU A 63 13.36 -10.33 -4.97
CA LEU A 63 13.91 -9.41 -3.96
C LEU A 63 14.03 -7.98 -4.50
N ALA A 64 14.52 -7.81 -5.73
CA ALA A 64 14.62 -6.50 -6.36
C ALA A 64 13.24 -5.85 -6.55
N VAL A 65 12.27 -6.60 -7.06
CA VAL A 65 10.90 -6.11 -7.27
C VAL A 65 10.22 -5.79 -5.94
N ASN A 66 10.34 -6.65 -4.93
CA ASN A 66 9.87 -6.40 -3.57
C ASN A 66 10.48 -5.12 -2.99
N SER A 67 11.79 -4.88 -3.20
CA SER A 67 12.45 -3.66 -2.76
C SER A 67 11.87 -2.40 -3.41
N ILE A 68 11.58 -2.45 -4.72
CA ILE A 68 10.94 -1.36 -5.46
C ILE A 68 9.55 -1.08 -4.90
N ILE A 69 8.71 -2.10 -4.75
CA ILE A 69 7.35 -1.95 -4.22
C ILE A 69 7.39 -1.36 -2.81
N ASN A 70 8.25 -1.88 -1.94
CA ASN A 70 8.42 -1.36 -0.59
C ASN A 70 8.80 0.12 -0.58
N LYS A 71 9.74 0.55 -1.44
CA LYS A 71 10.14 1.95 -1.57
C LYS A 71 9.01 2.84 -2.07
N ILE A 72 8.25 2.38 -3.08
CA ILE A 72 7.09 3.10 -3.63
C ILE A 72 6.02 3.27 -2.57
N LEU A 73 5.66 2.20 -1.84
CA LEU A 73 4.58 2.22 -0.86
C LEU A 73 4.97 2.90 0.46
N HIS A 74 6.25 2.98 0.78
CA HIS A 74 6.71 3.60 2.03
C HIS A 74 6.29 5.07 2.13
N ARG A 75 6.60 5.89 1.10
CA ARG A 75 6.31 7.33 1.12
C ARG A 75 4.81 7.66 1.24
N PRO A 76 3.88 7.11 0.44
CA PRO A 76 2.45 7.39 0.57
C PRO A 76 1.88 6.84 1.88
N THR A 77 2.33 5.66 2.33
CA THR A 77 1.93 5.12 3.64
C THR A 77 2.33 6.05 4.79
N MET A 78 3.57 6.54 4.77
CA MET A 78 4.07 7.46 5.80
C MET A 78 3.41 8.83 5.72
N TYR A 79 3.13 9.31 4.51
CA TYR A 79 2.36 10.54 4.32
C TYR A 79 0.99 10.44 4.99
N LEU A 80 0.23 9.39 4.69
CA LEU A 80 -1.08 9.13 5.28
C LEU A 80 -1.02 9.04 6.81
N LYS A 81 -0.14 8.21 7.35
CA LYS A 81 0.00 8.02 8.82
C LYS A 81 0.40 9.29 9.57
N ASN A 82 1.07 10.23 8.91
CA ASN A 82 1.53 11.47 9.53
C ASN A 82 0.59 12.66 9.33
N LYS A 83 -0.14 12.70 8.22
CA LYS A 83 -1.04 13.80 7.87
C LYS A 83 -2.50 13.57 8.29
N ALA A 84 -2.92 12.31 8.45
CA ALA A 84 -4.27 12.03 8.88
C ALA A 84 -4.47 12.43 10.34
N THR A 85 -5.29 13.45 10.53
CA THR A 85 -6.01 13.76 11.76
C THR A 85 -7.39 13.11 11.69
N ASN A 86 -8.12 13.07 12.80
CA ASN A 86 -9.45 12.47 12.84
C ASN A 86 -10.46 13.17 11.90
N GLU A 87 -10.27 14.46 11.60
CA GLU A 87 -11.18 15.24 10.74
C GLU A 87 -11.07 14.92 9.24
N ASP A 88 -9.87 14.60 8.75
CA ASP A 88 -9.62 14.37 7.32
C ASP A 88 -9.40 12.89 6.97
N VAL A 89 -9.35 12.00 7.96
CA VAL A 89 -9.03 10.58 7.75
C VAL A 89 -10.01 9.90 6.78
N GLU A 90 -11.30 10.18 6.87
CA GLU A 90 -12.32 9.59 6.00
C GLU A 90 -12.11 10.03 4.53
N LYS A 91 -11.76 11.30 4.28
CA LYS A 91 -11.45 11.77 2.92
C LYS A 91 -10.24 11.05 2.33
N TYR A 92 -9.21 10.83 3.13
CA TYR A 92 -8.03 10.07 2.68
C TYR A 92 -8.36 8.60 2.40
N ILE A 93 -9.23 7.99 3.22
CA ILE A 93 -9.73 6.63 3.00
C ILE A 93 -10.45 6.57 1.66
N ASP A 94 -11.43 7.45 1.41
CA ASP A 94 -12.22 7.47 0.17
C ASP A 94 -11.33 7.59 -1.08
N ILE A 95 -10.35 8.52 -1.07
CA ILE A 95 -9.42 8.71 -2.18
C ILE A 95 -8.60 7.44 -2.44
N PHE A 96 -8.06 6.83 -1.38
CA PHE A 96 -7.23 5.63 -1.54
C PHE A 96 -8.07 4.42 -1.95
N GLU A 97 -9.27 4.26 -1.42
CA GLU A 97 -10.20 3.22 -1.86
C GLU A 97 -10.61 3.40 -3.32
N GLU A 98 -10.81 4.63 -3.80
CA GLU A 98 -11.07 4.90 -5.22
C GLU A 98 -9.85 4.60 -6.10
N MET A 99 -8.67 5.10 -5.74
CA MET A 99 -7.44 4.95 -6.51
C MET A 99 -6.98 3.49 -6.64
N PHE A 100 -7.16 2.69 -5.59
CA PHE A 100 -6.72 1.30 -5.52
C PHE A 100 -7.89 0.31 -5.57
N SER A 101 -9.10 0.78 -5.88
CA SER A 101 -10.28 -0.07 -6.07
C SER A 101 -9.99 -1.09 -7.16
N PRO A 102 -10.34 -2.38 -7.00
CA PRO A 102 -10.18 -3.39 -8.06
C PRO A 102 -10.92 -3.07 -9.38
N LYS A 103 -11.69 -1.96 -9.46
CA LYS A 103 -12.30 -1.43 -10.68
C LYS A 103 -11.33 -1.17 -11.84
N TRP A 104 -10.04 -0.96 -11.59
CA TRP A 104 -9.02 -0.98 -12.66
C TRP A 104 -8.68 -2.42 -13.07
N GLU A 105 -9.59 -3.41 -12.94
CA GLU A 105 -9.31 -4.79 -13.29
C GLU A 105 -8.43 -4.87 -14.53
N ILE A 106 -7.42 -5.74 -14.47
CA ILE A 106 -6.49 -6.14 -15.53
C ILE A 106 -7.27 -6.84 -16.69
N ARG A 107 -8.50 -6.40 -16.97
CA ARG A 107 -9.25 -6.56 -18.20
C ARG A 107 -8.50 -5.87 -19.33
N LYS A 108 -7.55 -6.60 -19.94
CA LYS A 108 -7.44 -6.73 -21.41
C LYS A 108 -6.38 -7.69 -21.94
N ASN A 109 -5.63 -8.44 -21.11
CA ASN A 109 -4.61 -9.37 -21.66
C ASN A 109 -5.04 -10.83 -21.85
N LYS A 110 -6.28 -11.23 -21.49
CA LYS A 110 -6.81 -12.56 -21.89
C LYS A 110 -7.21 -12.67 -23.38
N THR A 111 -7.12 -11.59 -24.17
CA THR A 111 -7.55 -11.59 -25.59
C THR A 111 -6.41 -11.77 -26.61
N LYS A 112 -5.15 -12.00 -26.19
CA LYS A 112 -4.01 -12.07 -27.15
C LYS A 112 -3.10 -13.30 -27.10
N VAL A 113 -3.36 -14.32 -26.28
CA VAL A 113 -2.57 -15.58 -26.29
C VAL A 113 -3.39 -16.79 -26.80
N LYS A 114 -4.37 -16.54 -27.66
CA LYS A 114 -4.97 -17.55 -28.55
C LYS A 114 -4.94 -17.04 -29.98
N LYS A 115 -3.77 -17.04 -30.59
CA LYS A 115 -3.55 -17.17 -32.03
C LYS A 115 -2.23 -17.87 -32.26
#